data_AF-A0A381F3B8-F1
#
_entry.id   AF-A0A381F3B8-F1
#
_cell.length_a   1.000
_cell.length_b   1.000
_cell.length_c   1.000
_cell.angle_alpha   90.00
_cell.angle_beta   90.00
_cell.angle_gamma   90.00
#
_symmetry.space_group_name_H-M   'P 1'
#
loop_
_entity.id
_entity.type
_entity.pdbx_description
1 polymer ?
#
loop_
_entity_poly.entity_id
_entity_poly.type
_entity_poly.pdbx_seq_one_letter_code
_entity_poly.pdbx_strand_id
1 'polypeptide(L)'
;MKNEAALAVGARLASVRKAENLKQIQMAKKFDVSPRIYSYIESGVSPLRPEMMIILFKEFKVDLQWLITGEAIPTSKEVLNTMRVK
;
A
#
# COMPACT_ATOMS: atom_id res chain seq x y z
N MET A 1 16.90 8.40 -10.63
CA MET A 1 16.31 9.10 -9.47
C MET A 1 15.28 8.19 -8.82
N LYS A 2 15.22 8.12 -7.48
CA LYS A 2 14.14 7.42 -6.78
C LYS A 2 12.88 8.29 -6.86
N ASN A 3 11.74 7.69 -7.15
CA ASN A 3 10.47 8.39 -7.14
C ASN A 3 9.96 8.43 -5.68
N GLU A 4 9.82 9.62 -5.10
CA GLU A 4 9.41 9.80 -3.70
C GLU A 4 8.03 9.20 -3.40
N ALA A 5 7.08 9.34 -4.33
CA ALA A 5 5.76 8.73 -4.20
C ALA A 5 5.87 7.20 -4.22
N ALA A 6 6.68 6.64 -5.12
CA ALA A 6 6.91 5.19 -5.18
C ALA A 6 7.60 4.67 -3.89
N LEU A 7 8.51 5.45 -3.32
CA LEU A 7 9.17 5.11 -2.05
C LEU A 7 8.16 5.09 -0.89
N ALA A 8 7.28 6.09 -0.80
CA ALA A 8 6.25 6.16 0.23
C ALA A 8 5.24 5.01 0.12
N VAL A 9 4.78 4.71 -1.10
CA VAL A 9 3.89 3.56 -1.38
C VAL A 9 4.60 2.24 -1.06
N GLY A 10 5.87 2.09 -1.46
CA GLY A 10 6.68 0.91 -1.17
C GLY A 10 6.86 0.65 0.33
N ALA A 11 7.06 1.71 1.12
CA ALA A 11 7.16 1.62 2.57
C ALA A 11 5.84 1.14 3.20
N ARG A 12 4.69 1.65 2.75
CA ARG A 12 3.37 1.21 3.23
C ARG A 12 3.05 -0.23 2.80
N LEU A 13 3.43 -0.62 1.59
CA LEU A 13 3.35 -2.01 1.15
C LEU A 13 4.16 -2.94 2.06
N ALA A 14 5.36 -2.52 2.47
CA ALA A 14 6.18 -3.28 3.41
C ALA A 14 5.50 -3.42 4.78
N SER A 15 4.78 -2.40 5.24
CA SER A 15 3.97 -2.48 6.47
C SER A 15 2.85 -3.51 6.35
N VAL A 16 2.10 -3.53 5.23
CA VAL A 16 1.07 -4.55 4.96
C VAL A 16 1.68 -5.95 5.01
N ARG A 17 2.76 -6.17 4.27
CA ARG A 17 3.43 -7.49 4.24
C ARG A 17 3.88 -7.95 5.63
N LYS A 18 4.45 -7.03 6.43
CA LYS A 18 4.91 -7.33 7.79
C LYS A 18 3.74 -7.63 8.72
N ALA A 19 2.60 -6.94 8.59
CA ALA A 19 1.39 -7.21 9.36
C ALA A 19 0.86 -8.64 9.13
N GLU A 20 1.00 -9.14 7.90
CA GLU A 20 0.67 -10.52 7.51
C GLU A 20 1.77 -11.54 7.87
N ASN A 21 2.86 -11.10 8.52
CA ASN A 21 4.02 -11.91 8.87
C ASN A 21 4.67 -12.64 7.66
N LEU A 22 4.67 -11.99 6.49
CA LEU A 22 5.22 -12.55 5.25
C LEU A 22 6.64 -12.06 4.98
N LYS A 23 7.51 -12.95 4.49
CA LYS A 23 8.78 -12.58 3.86
C LYS A 23 8.53 -11.98 2.47
N GLN A 24 9.46 -11.17 1.97
CA GLN A 24 9.35 -10.57 0.61
C GLN A 24 9.10 -11.63 -0.48
N ILE A 25 9.78 -12.78 -0.42
CA ILE A 25 9.57 -13.89 -1.36
C ILE A 25 8.15 -14.48 -1.30
N GLN A 26 7.49 -14.47 -0.14
CA GLN A 26 6.13 -14.99 0.00
C GLN A 26 5.11 -14.00 -0.57
N MET A 27 5.30 -12.70 -0.32
CA MET A 27 4.44 -11.67 -0.91
C MET A 27 4.64 -11.58 -2.43
N ALA A 28 5.87 -11.73 -2.91
CA ALA A 28 6.17 -11.78 -4.35
C ALA A 28 5.36 -12.87 -5.07
N LYS A 29 5.24 -14.06 -4.44
CA LYS A 29 4.39 -15.15 -4.95
C LYS A 29 2.92 -14.78 -4.99
N LYS A 30 2.40 -14.04 -4.01
CA LYS A 30 1.01 -13.55 -4.00
C LYS A 30 0.70 -12.60 -5.15
N PHE A 31 1.70 -11.86 -5.61
CA PHE A 31 1.60 -10.93 -6.74
C PHE A 31 2.07 -11.52 -8.07
N ASP A 32 2.41 -12.80 -8.11
CA ASP A 32 2.98 -13.47 -9.29
C ASP A 32 4.17 -12.71 -9.91
N VAL A 33 5.12 -12.31 -9.05
CA VAL A 33 6.36 -11.65 -9.48
C VAL A 33 7.59 -12.27 -8.85
N SER A 34 8.76 -11.99 -9.43
CA SER A 34 10.03 -12.37 -8.82
C SER A 34 10.29 -11.60 -7.51
N PRO A 35 11.05 -12.18 -6.56
CA PRO A 35 11.45 -11.50 -5.33
C PRO A 35 12.21 -10.19 -5.58
N ARG A 36 12.98 -10.13 -6.67
CA ARG A 36 13.71 -8.91 -7.08
C ARG A 36 12.75 -7.79 -7.45
N ILE A 37 11.74 -8.07 -8.26
CA ILE A 37 10.72 -7.08 -8.64
C ILE A 37 10.00 -6.58 -7.38
N TYR A 38 9.61 -7.49 -6.49
CA TYR A 38 8.95 -7.11 -5.24
C TYR A 38 9.84 -6.21 -4.35
N SER A 39 11.12 -6.55 -4.21
CA SER A 39 12.10 -5.73 -3.46
C SER A 39 12.28 -4.33 -4.08
N TYR A 40 12.24 -4.22 -5.41
CA TYR A 40 12.31 -2.93 -6.10
C TYR A 40 11.08 -2.06 -5.86
N ILE A 41 9.92 -2.69 -5.69
CA ILE A 41 8.69 -1.97 -5.33
C ILE A 41 8.79 -1.44 -3.90
N GLU A 42 9.13 -2.27 -2.91
CA GLU A 42 9.26 -1.81 -1.51
C GLU A 42 10.32 -0.72 -1.33
N SER A 43 11.37 -0.71 -2.15
CA SER A 43 12.44 0.29 -2.10
C SER A 43 12.18 1.53 -2.97
N GLY A 44 11.01 1.64 -3.62
CA GLY A 44 10.66 2.77 -4.48
C GLY A 44 11.46 2.86 -5.79
N VAL A 45 12.19 1.80 -6.15
CA VAL A 45 12.91 1.68 -7.43
C VAL A 45 11.93 1.43 -8.58
N SER A 46 10.81 0.76 -8.30
CA SER A 46 9.73 0.55 -9.26
C SER A 46 8.39 0.91 -8.63
N PRO A 47 7.44 1.46 -9.40
CA PRO A 47 6.11 1.76 -8.87
C PRO A 47 5.32 0.48 -8.60
N LEU A 48 4.39 0.54 -7.64
CA LEU A 48 3.36 -0.48 -7.47
C LEU A 48 2.39 -0.43 -8.65
N ARG A 49 2.10 -1.58 -9.25
CA ARG A 49 1.20 -1.65 -10.41
C ARG A 49 -0.28 -1.74 -10.00
N PRO A 50 -1.23 -1.25 -10.82
CA PRO A 50 -2.66 -1.30 -10.51
C PRO A 50 -3.19 -2.71 -10.20
N GLU A 51 -2.71 -3.75 -10.88
CA GLU A 51 -3.17 -5.12 -10.66
C GLU A 51 -2.83 -5.61 -9.24
N MET A 52 -1.68 -5.18 -8.71
CA MET A 52 -1.28 -5.47 -7.33
C MET A 52 -2.16 -4.72 -6.32
N MET A 53 -2.61 -3.51 -6.65
CA MET A 53 -3.56 -2.76 -5.81
C MET A 53 -4.91 -3.47 -5.71
N ILE A 54 -5.38 -4.08 -6.80
CA ILE A 54 -6.61 -4.89 -6.79
C ILE A 54 -6.45 -6.08 -5.82
N ILE A 55 -5.30 -6.76 -5.83
CA ILE A 55 -5.00 -7.86 -4.91
C ILE A 55 -4.97 -7.35 -3.46
N LEU A 56 -4.28 -6.24 -3.19
CA LEU A 56 -4.20 -5.63 -1.86
C LEU A 56 -5.59 -5.27 -1.31
N PHE A 57 -6.46 -4.73 -2.15
CA PHE A 57 -7.83 -4.42 -1.76
C PHE A 57 -8.65 -5.70 -1.49
N LYS A 58 -8.62 -6.66 -2.42
CA LYS A 58 -9.51 -7.83 -2.36
C LYS A 58 -9.07 -8.86 -1.31
N GLU A 59 -7.78 -9.16 -1.24
CA GLU A 59 -7.24 -10.24 -0.39
C GLU A 59 -6.76 -9.71 0.95
N PHE A 60 -6.05 -8.59 0.96
CA PHE A 60 -5.43 -8.04 2.17
C PHE A 60 -6.28 -6.96 2.86
N LYS A 61 -7.44 -6.61 2.28
CA LYS A 61 -8.37 -5.59 2.79
C LYS A 61 -7.69 -4.24 3.07
N VAL A 62 -6.69 -3.90 2.28
CA VAL A 62 -5.94 -2.65 2.40
C VAL A 62 -6.79 -1.49 1.88
N ASP A 63 -6.85 -0.42 2.65
CA ASP A 63 -7.36 0.88 2.19
C ASP A 63 -6.39 1.45 1.15
N LEU A 64 -6.86 1.56 -0.10
CA LEU A 64 -6.05 2.07 -1.20
C LEU A 64 -5.79 3.58 -1.09
N GLN A 65 -6.67 4.35 -0.45
CA GLN A 65 -6.42 5.77 -0.17
C GLN A 65 -5.20 5.90 0.72
N TRP A 66 -5.18 5.16 1.83
CA TRP A 66 -4.02 5.14 2.73
C TRP A 66 -2.77 4.61 2.04
N LEU A 67 -2.88 3.55 1.25
CA LEU A 67 -1.74 3.01 0.51
C LEU A 67 -1.10 4.03 -0.43
N ILE A 68 -1.90 4.85 -1.10
CA ILE A 68 -1.43 5.80 -2.12
C ILE A 68 -1.01 7.14 -1.49
N THR A 69 -1.83 7.68 -0.60
CA THR A 69 -1.67 9.04 -0.06
C THR A 69 -1.01 9.08 1.31
N GLY A 70 -1.10 7.99 2.08
CA GLY A 70 -0.74 7.96 3.50
C GLY A 70 -1.84 8.44 4.45
N GLU A 71 -2.98 8.87 3.92
CA GLU A 71 -4.13 9.34 4.69
C GLU A 71 -5.21 8.26 4.74
N ALA A 72 -5.79 8.01 5.91
CA ALA A 72 -6.93 7.11 6.02
C ALA A 72 -8.19 7.77 5.45
N ILE A 73 -9.12 6.96 4.91
CA ILE A 73 -10.47 7.45 4.59
C ILE A 73 -11.11 7.98 5.89
N PRO A 74 -11.52 9.27 5.94
CA PRO A 74 -12.20 9.81 7.09
C PRO A 74 -13.47 9.00 7.37
N THR A 75 -13.63 8.55 8.60
CA THR A 75 -14.85 7.88 9.05
C THR A 75 -16.02 8.85 8.99
N SER A 76 -17.24 8.33 8.85
CA SER A 76 -18.45 9.17 8.84
C SER A 76 -18.55 10.08 10.08
N LYS A 77 -18.01 9.64 11.22
CA LYS A 77 -17.96 10.42 12.45
C LYS A 77 -17.00 11.61 12.36
N GLU A 78 -15.86 11.45 11.69
CA GLU A 78 -14.89 12.52 11.44
C GLU A 78 -15.43 13.56 10.46
N VAL A 79 -16.11 13.11 9.40
CA VAL A 79 -16.79 14.00 8.44
C VAL A 79 -17.92 14.81 9.12
N LEU A 80 -18.71 14.17 9.98
CA LEU A 80 -19.76 14.87 10.72
C LEU A 80 -19.21 15.90 11.70
N ASN A 81 -18.04 15.64 12.30
CA ASN A 81 -17.40 16.60 13.21
C ASN A 81 -16.84 17.83 12.47
N THR A 82 -16.29 17.67 11.26
CA THR A 82 -15.84 18.81 10.45
C THR A 82 -17.01 19.63 9.89
N MET A 83 -18.15 19.00 9.61
CA MET A 83 -19.38 19.70 9.18
C MET A 83 -20.11 20.45 10.31
N ARG A 84 -19.81 20.16 11.58
CA ARG A 84 -20.44 20.79 12.75
C ARG A 84 -19.80 22.09 13.20
N VAL A 85 -18.70 22.51 12.57
CA VAL A 85 -18.09 23.81 12.85
C VAL A 85 -18.74 24.85 11.92
N LYS A 86 -19.81 25.46 12.42
CA LYS A 86 -20.32 26.77 11.98
C LYS A 86 -20.37 27.69 13.19
#